data_AF-A0A1I6XBW1-F1
#
_entry.id   AF-A0A1I6XBW1-F1
#
_cell.length_a   1.000
_cell.length_b   1.000
_cell.length_c   1.000
_cell.angle_alpha   90.00
_cell.angle_beta   90.00
_cell.angle_gamma   90.00
#
_symmetry.space_group_name_H-M   'P 1'
#
loop_
_entity.id
_entity.type
_entity.pdbx_description
1 polymer ?
#
loop_
_entity_poly.entity_id
_entity_poly.type
_entity_poly.pdbx_seq_one_letter_code
_entity_poly.pdbx_strand_id
1 'polypeptide(L)' 'MRGKLRKYRNRRDFGGTTEPHGDTRTNEGNSGARFVVQKHDASSLHYDFRLEAEGC' A
#
# COMPACT_ATOMS: atom_id res chain seq x y z
N MET A 1 4.87 -22.09 -2.30
CA MET A 1 6.31 -21.75 -2.44
C MET A 1 6.72 -20.66 -1.43
N ARG A 2 7.02 -21.01 -0.18
CA ARG A 2 7.57 -20.08 0.82
C ARG A 2 9.10 -20.18 0.80
N GLY A 3 9.78 -19.23 0.13
CA GLY A 3 11.26 -19.25 0.09
C GLY A 3 11.94 -18.31 -0.91
N LYS A 4 11.23 -17.77 -1.91
CA LYS A 4 11.85 -16.98 -2.99
C LYS A 4 12.46 -15.63 -2.58
N LEU A 5 12.17 -15.12 -1.38
CA LEU A 5 12.58 -13.76 -0.96
C LEU A 5 13.55 -13.71 0.22
N ARG A 6 14.04 -14.85 0.72
CA ARG A 6 14.95 -14.88 1.89
C ARG A 6 16.25 -14.12 1.63
N LYS A 7 16.86 -14.33 0.46
CA LYS A 7 18.09 -13.64 0.04
C LYS A 7 17.88 -12.13 -0.14
N TYR A 8 16.70 -11.73 -0.62
CA TYR A 8 16.34 -10.32 -0.81
C TYR A 8 16.15 -9.61 0.54
N ARG A 9 15.46 -10.25 1.50
CA ARG A 9 15.22 -9.70 2.83
C ARG A 9 16.50 -9.51 3.65
N ASN A 10 17.44 -10.44 3.58
CA ASN A 10 18.73 -10.34 4.29
C ASN A 10 19.64 -9.21 3.78
N ARG A 11 19.37 -8.64 2.59
CA ARG A 11 20.12 -7.50 2.05
C ARG A 11 19.56 -6.16 2.48
N ARG A 12 18.42 -6.12 3.17
CA ARG A 12 17.83 -4.88 3.66
C ARG A 12 18.29 -4.65 5.10
N ASP A 13 19.12 -3.64 5.27
CA ASP A 13 19.45 -3.09 6.57
C ASP A 13 18.55 -1.88 6.82
N PHE A 14 17.64 -2.03 7.79
CA PHE A 14 16.68 -1.00 8.17
C PHE A 14 17.12 -0.26 9.44
N GLY A 15 18.30 -0.59 9.98
CA GLY A 15 18.92 0.16 11.08
C GLY A 15 19.57 1.47 10.63
N GLY A 16 19.87 1.61 9.33
CA GLY A 16 20.51 2.79 8.73
C GLY A 16 19.56 3.77 8.05
N THR A 17 18.26 3.47 7.96
CA THR A 17 17.28 4.30 7.26
C THR A 17 15.98 4.41 8.05
N THR A 18 15.35 5.58 8.02
CA THR A 18 13.98 5.80 8.55
C THR A 18 12.92 5.17 7.65
N GLU A 19 13.31 4.51 6.55
CA GLU A 19 12.38 3.88 5.63
C GLU A 19 11.61 2.75 6.33
N PRO A 20 10.27 2.81 6.35
CA PRO A 20 9.47 1.80 7.01
C PRO A 20 9.64 0.46 6.31
N HIS A 21 9.79 -0.61 7.09
CA HIS A 21 9.60 -1.95 6.57
C HIS A 21 8.20 -2.03 5.94
N GLY A 22 8.07 -2.53 4.71
CA GLY A 22 6.77 -2.78 4.06
C GLY A 22 5.87 -3.82 4.74
N ASP A 23 6.15 -4.12 6.01
CA ASP A 23 5.28 -4.80 6.97
C ASP A 23 4.70 -3.76 7.95
N THR A 24 4.49 -2.52 7.49
CA THR A 24 3.43 -1.70 8.08
C THR A 24 2.18 -2.51 7.87
N ARG A 25 1.72 -3.19 8.92
CA ARG A 25 0.34 -3.61 9.04
C ARG A 25 -0.46 -2.40 8.58
N THR A 26 -0.95 -2.43 7.34
CA THR A 26 -2.05 -1.57 6.94
C THR A 26 -3.03 -1.70 8.08
N ASN A 27 -3.56 -0.59 8.57
CA ASN A 27 -4.46 -0.55 9.70
C ASN A 27 -5.73 -1.37 9.32
N GLU A 28 -5.60 -2.69 9.36
CA GLU A 28 -6.62 -3.71 9.10
C GLU A 28 -7.69 -3.65 10.18
N GLY A 29 -7.40 -2.91 11.27
CA GLY A 29 -8.30 -2.62 12.37
C GLY A 29 -8.90 -1.20 12.37
N ASN A 30 -8.76 -0.39 11.33
CA ASN A 30 -9.64 0.78 11.19
C ASN A 30 -10.87 0.37 10.39
N SER A 31 -11.89 -0.12 11.09
CA SER A 31 -13.21 -0.53 10.56
C SER A 31 -14.05 0.67 10.07
N GLY A 32 -13.41 1.69 9.50
CA GLY A 32 -14.05 2.88 8.94
C GLY A 32 -14.03 2.81 7.42
N ALA A 33 -15.09 3.29 6.78
CA ALA A 33 -15.15 3.44 5.33
C ALA A 33 -13.96 4.28 4.84
N ARG A 34 -13.19 3.76 3.88
CA ARG A 34 -12.08 4.48 3.23
C ARG A 34 -12.55 5.15 1.95
N PHE A 35 -11.81 6.17 1.53
CA PHE A 35 -11.97 6.77 0.21
C PHE A 35 -10.62 7.05 -0.42
N VAL A 36 -10.58 7.08 -1.75
CA VAL A 36 -9.41 7.43 -2.54
C VAL A 36 -9.81 8.41 -3.64
N VAL A 37 -9.00 9.44 -3.83
CA VAL A 37 -9.04 10.34 -4.99
C VAL A 37 -7.77 10.09 -5.80
N GLN A 38 -7.91 9.64 -7.04
CA GLN A 38 -6.76 9.38 -7.93
C GLN A 38 -6.80 10.37 -9.08
N LYS A 39 -5.69 11.09 -9.29
CA LYS A 39 -5.50 11.86 -10.52
C LYS A 39 -5.19 10.89 -11.65
N HIS A 40 -6.04 10.84 -12.66
CA HIS A 40 -5.89 9.98 -13.82
C HIS A 40 -5.67 10.83 -15.07
N ASP A 41 -4.41 10.87 -15.51
CA ASP A 41 -3.99 11.60 -16.71
C ASP A 41 -3.80 10.60 -17.87
N ALA A 42 -4.93 10.21 -18.49
CA ALA A 42 -4.96 9.30 -19.62
C ALA A 42 -5.24 10.08 -20.92
N SER A 43 -6.22 9.67 -21.72
CA SER A 43 -6.64 10.42 -22.91
C SER A 43 -7.23 11.79 -22.56
N SER A 44 -7.83 11.92 -21.39
CA SER A 44 -8.30 13.17 -20.80
C SER A 44 -7.92 13.19 -19.32
N LEU A 45 -7.55 14.37 -18.83
CA LEU A 45 -7.28 14.55 -17.40
C LEU A 45 -8.58 14.46 -16.61
N HIS A 46 -8.68 13.48 -15.72
CA HIS A 46 -9.82 13.30 -14.83
C HIS A 46 -9.38 12.81 -13.45
N TYR A 47 -10.33 12.80 -12.50
CA TYR A 47 -10.11 12.28 -11.16
C TYR A 47 -11.08 11.14 -10.89
N ASP A 48 -10.53 9.99 -10.49
CA ASP A 48 -11.30 8.84 -10.06
C ASP A 48 -11.56 8.95 -8.56
N PHE A 49 -12.83 9.00 -8.17
CA PHE A 49 -13.26 9.00 -6.77
C PHE A 49 -13.83 7.64 -6.40
N ARG A 50 -13.23 6.97 -5.41
CA ARG A 50 -13.62 5.63 -4.96
C ARG A 50 -13.96 5.67 -3.48
N LEU A 51 -15.11 5.12 -3.13
CA LEU A 51 -15.57 4.95 -1.75
C LEU A 51 -15.62 3.44 -1.45
N GLU A 52 -15.08 3.03 -0.32
CA GLU A 52 -15.29 1.69 0.22
C GLU A 52 -16.73 1.61 0.74
N ALA A 53 -17.53 0.73 0.16
CA ALA A 53 -18.91 0.47 0.58
C ALA A 53 -19.06 -1.03 0.85
N GLU A 54 -19.38 -1.38 2.10
CA GLU A 54 -19.55 -2.79 2.53
C GLU A 54 -18.34 -3.70 2.22
N GLY A 55 -17.14 -3.12 2.09
CA GLY A 55 -15.92 -3.86 1.77
C GLY A 55 -15.73 -4.22 0.28
N CYS A 56 -16.53 -3.64 -0.62
CA CYS A 56 -16.28 -3.66 -2.07
C CYS A 56 -15.61 -2.36 -2.56
#